data_AF-A0A1F3C8S4-F1
#
_entry.id   AF-A0A1F3C8S4-F1
#
_cell.length_a   1.000
_cell.length_b   1.000
_cell.length_c   1.000
_cell.angle_alpha   90.00
_cell.angle_beta   90.00
_cell.angle_gamma   90.00
#
_symmetry.space_group_name_H-M   'P 1'
#
loop_
_entity.id
_entity.type
_entity.pdbx_description
1 polymer ?
#
loop_
_entity_poly.entity_id
_entity_poly.type
_entity_poly.pdbx_seq_one_letter_code
_entity_poly.pdbx_strand_id
1 'polypeptide(L)'
;MTTRSEAATCARRSGSTIDYARSRFPGEHVCDGQNRLPASGPDAIVFPEIILQLARGEPAAGAPTGAATEIEVEGTLTVHGVTRPVRFHLAAERELSVPGALRVRGRVPLRLSDFGVQVKPAKVVLVTIAVKDEVTVVIDTLLEPVIRR
;
A
#
# COMPACT_ATOMS: atom_id res chain seq x y z
N MET A 1 5.39 -6.82 -7.34
CA MET A 1 5.82 -6.99 -5.92
C MET A 1 4.55 -7.12 -5.11
N THR A 2 4.35 -8.24 -4.40
CA THR A 2 3.15 -8.49 -3.60
C THR A 2 3.54 -8.42 -2.14
N THR A 3 3.15 -7.36 -1.44
CA THR A 3 3.42 -7.24 -0.01
C THR A 3 2.29 -7.92 0.76
N ARG A 4 2.49 -9.18 1.16
CA ARG A 4 1.56 -9.87 2.07
C ARG A 4 2.00 -9.60 3.51
N SER A 5 1.22 -8.78 4.23
CA SER A 5 1.47 -8.50 5.66
C SER A 5 0.89 -9.64 6.51
N GLU A 6 1.72 -10.62 6.89
CA GLU A 6 1.27 -11.74 7.75
C GLU A 6 0.90 -11.28 9.18
N ALA A 7 1.36 -10.11 9.63
CA ALA A 7 1.09 -9.56 10.98
C ALA A 7 -0.04 -8.50 11.04
N ALA A 8 -0.93 -8.44 10.06
CA ALA A 8 -2.07 -7.50 10.10
C ALA A 8 -3.17 -7.97 11.06
N THR A 9 -3.41 -7.21 12.14
CA THR A 9 -4.55 -7.39 13.06
C THR A 9 -5.88 -7.23 12.32
N CYS A 10 -6.98 -7.82 12.81
CA CYS A 10 -8.27 -7.67 12.13
C CYS A 10 -8.66 -6.21 11.93
N ALA A 11 -8.43 -5.32 12.90
CA ALA A 11 -8.68 -3.89 12.75
C ALA A 11 -7.90 -3.25 11.57
N ARG A 12 -6.67 -3.71 11.32
CA ARG A 12 -5.89 -3.23 10.16
C ARG A 12 -6.44 -3.80 8.85
N ARG A 13 -6.83 -5.08 8.85
CA ARG A 13 -7.40 -5.75 7.68
C ARG A 13 -8.77 -5.21 7.31
N SER A 14 -9.64 -4.93 8.29
CA SER A 14 -10.96 -4.35 8.06
C SER A 14 -10.83 -3.00 7.33
N GLY A 15 -9.80 -2.23 7.65
CA GLY A 15 -9.51 -0.94 7.02
C GLY A 15 -9.17 -1.00 5.52
N SER A 16 -8.71 -2.13 5.00
CA SER A 16 -8.19 -2.20 3.62
C SER A 16 -8.77 -3.30 2.76
N THR A 17 -9.47 -4.28 3.35
CA THR A 17 -9.79 -5.52 2.64
C THR A 17 -11.28 -5.85 2.53
N ILE A 18 -12.16 -5.12 3.21
CA ILE A 18 -13.63 -5.34 3.15
C ILE A 18 -14.29 -4.33 2.22
N ASP A 19 -15.49 -4.63 1.74
CA ASP A 19 -16.28 -3.69 0.93
C ASP A 19 -17.06 -2.70 1.81
N TYR A 20 -16.60 -1.45 1.87
CA TYR A 20 -17.22 -0.38 2.66
C TYR A 20 -18.66 -0.03 2.26
N ALA A 21 -19.08 -0.35 1.04
CA ALA A 21 -20.46 -0.11 0.60
C ALA A 21 -21.44 -1.12 1.20
N ARG A 22 -20.95 -2.28 1.66
CA ARG A 22 -21.77 -3.39 2.17
C ARG A 22 -21.52 -3.70 3.64
N SER A 23 -20.31 -3.39 4.11
CA SER A 23 -19.82 -3.64 5.46
C SER A 23 -20.46 -2.73 6.51
N ARG A 24 -20.59 -3.26 7.73
CA ARG A 24 -21.01 -2.50 8.93
C ARG A 24 -19.88 -1.69 9.54
N PHE A 25 -18.62 -2.02 9.24
CA PHE A 25 -17.47 -1.19 9.60
C PHE A 25 -17.50 0.17 8.87
N PRO A 26 -17.02 1.26 9.50
CA PRO A 26 -16.49 1.38 10.86
C PRO A 26 -17.56 1.65 11.94
N GLY A 27 -18.86 1.54 11.63
CA GLY A 27 -19.92 1.78 12.62
C GLY A 27 -19.97 0.73 13.74
N GLU A 28 -19.52 -0.49 13.44
CA GLU A 28 -19.45 -1.60 14.40
C GLU A 28 -18.07 -2.25 14.43
N HIS A 29 -17.73 -2.86 15.56
CA HIS A 29 -16.57 -3.74 15.66
C HIS A 29 -16.87 -5.06 14.96
N VAL A 30 -16.24 -5.29 13.81
CA VAL A 30 -16.50 -6.46 12.96
C VAL A 30 -15.59 -7.66 13.26
N CYS A 31 -14.63 -7.52 14.17
CA CYS A 31 -13.73 -8.61 14.52
C CYS A 31 -14.38 -9.59 15.52
N ASP A 32 -14.09 -10.88 15.36
CA ASP A 32 -14.49 -11.89 16.35
C ASP A 32 -13.63 -11.81 17.63
N GLY A 33 -13.98 -12.62 18.64
CA GLY A 33 -13.23 -12.71 19.89
C GLY A 33 -11.79 -13.24 19.74
N GLN A 34 -11.41 -13.68 18.53
CA GLN A 34 -10.06 -14.12 18.17
C GLN A 34 -9.35 -13.10 17.26
N ASN A 35 -9.87 -11.88 17.14
CA ASN A 35 -9.32 -10.80 16.31
C ASN A 35 -9.21 -11.19 14.83
N ARG A 36 -10.26 -11.83 14.29
CA ARG A 36 -10.38 -12.21 12.87
C ARG A 36 -11.60 -11.57 12.23
N LEU A 37 -11.52 -11.33 10.92
CA LEU A 37 -12.67 -10.96 10.12
C LEU A 37 -13.54 -12.21 9.85
N PRO A 38 -14.87 -12.04 9.69
CA PRO A 38 -15.76 -13.13 9.29
C PRO A 38 -15.29 -13.78 7.99
N ALA A 39 -15.44 -15.10 7.89
CA ALA A 39 -15.09 -15.84 6.67
C ALA A 39 -16.05 -15.59 5.50
N SER A 40 -17.26 -15.10 5.79
CA SER A 40 -18.32 -14.85 4.81
C SER A 40 -19.21 -13.69 5.22
N GLY A 41 -19.97 -13.16 4.27
CA GLY A 41 -20.92 -12.08 4.50
C GLY A 41 -20.33 -10.69 4.17
N PRO A 42 -21.06 -9.62 4.52
CA PRO A 42 -20.69 -8.25 4.13
C PRO A 42 -19.38 -7.73 4.73
N ASP A 43 -18.95 -8.30 5.87
CA ASP A 43 -17.74 -7.91 6.58
C ASP A 43 -16.54 -8.84 6.29
N ALA A 44 -16.68 -9.75 5.32
CA ALA A 44 -15.61 -10.65 4.89
C ALA A 44 -14.56 -9.95 4.01
N ILE A 45 -13.39 -10.57 3.88
CA ILE A 45 -12.33 -10.09 2.98
C ILE A 45 -12.79 -10.22 1.52
N VAL A 46 -12.86 -9.10 0.81
CA VAL A 46 -13.20 -9.02 -0.62
C VAL A 46 -12.02 -8.51 -1.45
N PHE A 47 -11.14 -7.69 -0.85
CA PHE A 47 -9.97 -7.09 -1.49
C PHE A 47 -8.69 -7.55 -0.76
N PRO A 48 -8.20 -8.77 -1.04
CA PRO A 48 -7.12 -9.37 -0.25
C PRO A 48 -5.74 -8.73 -0.50
N GLU A 49 -5.57 -7.99 -1.59
CA GLU A 49 -4.27 -7.51 -2.06
C GLU A 49 -4.31 -6.06 -2.52
N ILE A 50 -3.18 -5.39 -2.34
CA ILE A 50 -2.83 -4.15 -3.02
C ILE A 50 -1.75 -4.51 -4.04
N ILE A 51 -1.98 -4.15 -5.31
CA ILE A 51 -1.12 -4.58 -6.42
C ILE A 51 -0.51 -3.36 -7.08
N LEU A 52 0.82 -3.28 -7.08
CA LEU A 52 1.59 -2.34 -7.89
C LEU A 52 2.20 -3.07 -9.08
N GLN A 53 1.82 -2.67 -10.29
CA GLN A 53 2.39 -3.17 -11.55
C GLN A 53 3.17 -2.04 -12.21
N LEU A 54 4.47 -2.24 -12.41
CA LEU A 54 5.32 -1.24 -13.07
C LEU A 54 5.25 -1.46 -14.58
N ALA A 55 4.94 -0.40 -15.33
CA ALA A 55 4.87 -0.42 -16.78
C ALA A 55 6.16 0.09 -17.41
N ARG A 56 6.73 1.16 -16.84
CA ARG A 56 7.97 1.80 -17.30
C ARG A 56 8.72 2.36 -16.11
N GLY A 57 10.04 2.42 -16.24
CA GLY A 57 10.89 3.10 -15.28
C GLY A 57 12.13 3.62 -15.98
N GLU A 58 12.63 4.76 -15.53
CA GLU A 58 13.93 5.24 -15.99
C GLU A 58 15.05 4.30 -15.53
N PRO A 59 16.02 3.97 -16.40
CA PRO A 59 17.12 3.10 -16.00
C PRO A 59 17.95 3.75 -14.91
N ALA A 60 17.95 3.17 -13.71
CA ALA A 60 18.87 3.52 -12.63
C ALA A 60 20.32 3.03 -12.89
N ALA A 61 20.63 2.58 -14.12
CA ALA A 61 21.92 1.97 -14.46
C ALA A 61 23.12 2.92 -14.22
N GLY A 62 22.87 4.23 -14.24
CA GLY A 62 23.86 5.28 -13.92
C GLY A 62 23.87 5.76 -12.46
N ALA A 63 23.05 5.17 -11.57
CA ALA A 63 23.02 5.61 -10.18
C ALA A 63 24.41 5.42 -9.53
N PRO A 64 24.98 6.49 -8.94
CA PRO A 64 26.29 6.41 -8.30
C PRO A 64 26.23 5.53 -7.07
N THR A 65 27.35 4.88 -6.78
CA THR A 65 27.52 4.13 -5.54
C THR A 65 27.60 5.11 -4.36
N GLY A 66 26.74 4.95 -3.36
CA GLY A 66 26.71 5.82 -2.17
C GLY A 66 26.07 7.20 -2.37
N ALA A 67 25.41 7.44 -3.52
CA ALA A 67 24.64 8.64 -3.75
C ALA A 67 23.34 8.34 -4.50
N ALA A 68 22.25 8.99 -4.07
CA ALA A 68 20.93 8.79 -4.63
C ALA A 68 20.78 9.48 -5.99
N THR A 69 20.12 8.80 -6.93
CA THR A 69 19.66 9.35 -8.22
C THR A 69 18.14 9.35 -8.24
N GLU A 70 17.55 10.47 -8.64
CA GLU A 70 16.10 10.53 -8.86
C GLU A 70 15.72 9.69 -10.07
N ILE A 71 14.65 8.93 -9.93
CA ILE A 71 14.06 8.12 -10.99
C ILE A 71 12.55 8.35 -11.03
N GLU A 72 12.00 8.32 -12.23
CA GLU A 72 10.56 8.25 -12.43
C GLU A 72 10.13 6.82 -12.77
N VAL A 73 9.06 6.36 -12.12
CA VAL A 73 8.45 5.05 -12.36
C VAL A 73 6.97 5.23 -12.65
N GLU A 74 6.52 4.67 -13.78
CA GLU A 74 5.12 4.67 -14.19
C GLU A 74 4.54 3.26 -14.07
N GLY A 75 3.28 3.18 -13.64
CA GLY A 75 2.61 1.89 -13.49
C GLY A 75 1.12 2.02 -13.21
N THR A 76 0.55 0.94 -12.73
CA THR A 76 -0.81 0.89 -12.20
C THR A 76 -0.78 0.44 -10.75
N LEU A 77 -1.63 1.08 -9.94
CA LEU A 77 -1.87 0.72 -8.55
C LEU A 77 -3.30 0.24 -8.42
N THR A 78 -3.48 -0.94 -7.87
CA THR A 78 -4.79 -1.50 -7.51
C THR A 78 -4.93 -1.48 -6.00
N VAL A 79 -5.90 -0.73 -5.48
CA VAL A 79 -6.28 -0.72 -4.07
C VAL A 79 -7.78 -0.92 -4.02
N HIS A 80 -8.27 -1.78 -3.14
CA HIS A 80 -9.71 -1.99 -2.95
C HIS A 80 -10.45 -2.34 -4.25
N GLY A 81 -9.79 -3.13 -5.11
CA GLY A 81 -10.31 -3.52 -6.44
C GLY A 81 -10.30 -2.43 -7.51
N VAL A 82 -10.02 -1.17 -7.16
CA VAL A 82 -9.92 -0.06 -8.12
C VAL A 82 -8.49 0.05 -8.62
N THR A 83 -8.31 -0.01 -9.93
CA THR A 83 -7.00 0.15 -10.60
C THR A 83 -6.86 1.55 -11.17
N ARG A 84 -5.77 2.26 -10.85
CA ARG A 84 -5.47 3.59 -11.40
C ARG A 84 -4.02 3.69 -11.90
N PRO A 85 -3.75 4.50 -12.93
CA PRO A 85 -2.39 4.83 -13.31
C PRO A 85 -1.71 5.64 -12.19
N VAL A 86 -0.43 5.39 -11.97
CA VAL A 86 0.39 6.08 -10.98
C VAL A 86 1.75 6.42 -11.56
N ARG A 87 2.31 7.53 -11.08
CA ARG A 87 3.67 7.97 -11.38
C ARG A 87 4.36 8.29 -10.06
N PHE A 88 5.52 7.68 -9.85
CA PHE A 88 6.30 7.83 -8.63
C PHE A 88 7.64 8.48 -8.94
N HIS A 89 7.95 9.55 -8.21
CA HIS A 89 9.28 10.13 -8.16
C HIS A 89 10.01 9.51 -6.95
N LEU A 90 11.02 8.69 -7.23
CA LEU A 90 11.73 7.90 -6.23
C LEU A 90 13.22 8.22 -6.30
N ALA A 91 13.94 7.89 -5.24
CA ALA A 91 15.38 7.94 -5.16
C ALA A 91 15.94 6.51 -5.21
N ALA A 92 16.87 6.26 -6.13
CA ALA A 92 17.55 4.99 -6.28
C ALA A 92 19.04 5.12 -5.97
N GLU A 93 19.58 4.15 -5.25
CA GLU A 93 20.99 4.12 -4.85
C GLU A 93 21.51 2.68 -4.95
N ARG A 94 22.74 2.50 -5.45
CA ARG A 94 23.38 1.17 -5.46
C ARG A 94 23.68 0.75 -4.03
N GLU A 95 23.24 -0.45 -3.66
CA GLU A 95 23.51 -1.00 -2.34
C GLU A 95 24.97 -1.45 -2.23
N LEU A 96 25.68 -0.93 -1.23
CA LEU A 96 27.10 -1.22 -1.01
C LEU A 96 27.33 -2.66 -0.57
N SER A 97 26.38 -3.20 0.20
CA SER A 97 26.51 -4.52 0.82
C SER A 97 26.15 -5.67 -0.12
N VAL A 98 25.40 -5.42 -1.20
CA VAL A 98 24.88 -6.45 -2.11
C VAL A 98 25.18 -6.08 -3.56
N PRO A 99 26.15 -6.76 -4.22
CA PRO A 99 26.52 -6.46 -5.59
C PRO A 99 25.34 -6.53 -6.56
N GLY A 100 25.13 -5.44 -7.30
CA GLY A 100 24.06 -5.34 -8.30
C GLY A 100 22.67 -5.07 -7.73
N ALA A 101 22.51 -4.95 -6.40
CA ALA A 101 21.25 -4.54 -5.80
C ALA A 101 21.07 -3.02 -5.79
N LEU A 102 19.81 -2.60 -5.81
CA LEU A 102 19.39 -1.21 -5.85
C LEU A 102 18.41 -0.94 -4.71
N ARG A 103 18.74 0.02 -3.83
CA ARG A 103 17.80 0.51 -2.83
C ARG A 103 16.98 1.64 -3.42
N VAL A 104 15.66 1.48 -3.38
CA VAL A 104 14.68 2.45 -3.89
C VAL A 104 13.87 3.01 -2.73
N ARG A 105 13.85 4.33 -2.60
CA ARG A 105 13.17 5.06 -1.53
C ARG A 105 12.28 6.15 -2.08
N GLY A 106 11.13 6.39 -1.46
CA GLY A 106 10.29 7.52 -1.85
C GLY A 106 9.04 7.66 -1.02
N ARG A 107 8.33 8.76 -1.26
CA ARG A 107 7.08 9.09 -0.59
C ARG A 107 6.07 9.49 -1.64
N VAL A 108 4.93 8.79 -1.65
CA VAL A 108 3.89 8.99 -2.65
C VAL A 108 2.62 9.41 -1.93
N PRO A 109 2.14 10.65 -2.11
CA PRO A 109 0.82 11.04 -1.63
C PRO A 109 -0.25 10.34 -2.48
N LEU A 110 -1.26 9.78 -1.84
CA LEU A 110 -2.42 9.16 -2.46
C LEU A 110 -3.68 9.62 -1.73
N ARG A 111 -4.82 9.66 -2.44
CA ARG A 111 -6.14 9.84 -1.82
C ARG A 111 -6.81 8.48 -1.71
N LEU A 112 -7.33 8.14 -0.54
CA LEU A 112 -8.03 6.88 -0.31
C LEU A 112 -9.34 6.82 -1.09
N SER A 113 -10.03 7.96 -1.21
CA SER A 113 -11.27 8.12 -1.97
C SER A 113 -11.14 7.80 -3.46
N ASP A 114 -9.98 8.04 -4.07
CA ASP A 114 -9.68 7.66 -5.46
C ASP A 114 -9.78 6.15 -5.71
N PHE A 115 -9.66 5.36 -4.64
CA PHE A 115 -9.72 3.90 -4.65
C PHE A 115 -10.99 3.36 -3.97
N GLY A 116 -11.99 4.20 -3.66
CA GLY A 116 -13.23 3.76 -3.02
C GLY A 116 -13.10 3.43 -1.52
N VAL A 117 -11.93 3.68 -0.91
CA VAL A 117 -11.73 3.51 0.53
C VAL A 117 -12.38 4.69 1.25
N GLN A 118 -13.34 4.40 2.14
CA GLN A 118 -14.08 5.41 2.87
C GLN A 118 -13.56 5.55 4.30
N VAL A 119 -12.96 6.69 4.60
CA VAL A 119 -12.60 7.07 5.96
C VAL A 119 -13.81 7.72 6.62
N LYS A 120 -14.66 6.94 7.28
CA LYS A 120 -15.80 7.50 8.01
C LYS A 120 -15.32 8.07 9.36
N PRO A 121 -15.82 9.24 9.80
CA PRO A 121 -15.51 9.77 11.12
C PRO A 121 -15.98 8.82 12.23
N ALA A 122 -15.14 8.62 13.24
CA ALA A 122 -15.50 7.88 14.44
C ALA A 122 -16.01 8.85 15.51
N LYS A 123 -17.19 8.59 16.07
CA LYS A 123 -17.70 9.32 17.23
C LYS A 123 -17.29 8.59 18.50
N VAL A 124 -16.54 9.26 19.37
CA VAL A 124 -16.22 8.78 20.72
C VAL A 124 -16.87 9.72 21.70
N VAL A 125 -18.00 9.29 22.27
CA VAL A 125 -18.85 10.04 23.22
C VAL A 125 -19.33 11.39 22.63
N LEU A 126 -18.54 12.46 22.82
CA LEU A 126 -18.82 13.84 22.39
C LEU A 126 -17.81 14.38 21.36
N VAL A 127 -16.78 13.60 21.02
CA VAL A 127 -15.71 14.03 20.11
C VAL A 127 -15.81 13.25 18.80
N THR A 128 -15.70 13.98 17.68
CA THR A 128 -15.59 13.37 16.35
C THR A 128 -14.13 13.32 15.95
N ILE A 129 -13.61 12.11 15.73
CA ILE A 129 -12.26 11.88 15.22
C ILE A 129 -12.41 11.55 13.73
N ALA A 130 -11.74 12.33 12.88
CA ALA A 130 -11.67 12.10 11.45
C ALA A 130 -10.21 11.99 11.02
N VAL A 131 -9.94 11.07 10.09
CA VAL A 131 -8.63 10.96 9.44
C VAL A 131 -8.73 11.64 8.07
N LYS A 132 -7.64 12.28 7.63
CA LYS A 132 -7.60 12.88 6.29
C LYS A 132 -7.67 11.79 5.22
N ASP A 133 -8.29 12.12 4.10
CA ASP A 133 -8.36 11.26 2.92
C ASP A 133 -7.00 11.04 2.25
N GLU A 134 -6.08 11.99 2.44
CA GLU A 134 -4.72 11.90 1.94
C GLU A 134 -3.84 11.03 2.85
N VAL A 135 -3.17 10.07 2.25
CA VAL A 135 -2.17 9.21 2.89
C VAL A 135 -0.85 9.31 2.14
N THR A 136 0.27 9.12 2.85
CA THR A 136 1.58 9.00 2.23
C THR A 136 2.04 7.56 2.29
N VAL A 137 2.22 6.94 1.12
CA VAL A 137 2.90 5.64 1.01
C VAL A 137 4.40 5.90 1.10
N VAL A 138 5.06 5.26 2.06
CA VAL A 138 6.52 5.28 2.19
C VAL A 138 7.05 4.01 1.55
N ILE A 139 7.88 4.17 0.54
CA ILE A 139 8.58 3.08 -0.13
C ILE A 139 10.02 3.09 0.37
N ASP A 140 10.47 1.95 0.86
CA ASP A 140 11.86 1.64 1.12
C ASP A 140 12.05 0.16 0.80
N THR A 141 12.74 -0.13 -0.30
CA THR A 141 12.83 -1.49 -0.85
C THR A 141 14.21 -1.72 -1.43
N LEU A 142 14.77 -2.89 -1.15
CA LEU A 142 15.96 -3.40 -1.81
C LEU A 142 15.53 -4.30 -2.98
N LEU A 143 15.96 -3.95 -4.19
CA LEU A 143 15.76 -4.73 -5.39
C LEU A 143 17.03 -5.52 -5.67
N GLU A 144 16.95 -6.84 -5.57
CA GLU A 144 18.06 -7.74 -5.89
C GLU A 144 18.00 -8.19 -7.35
N PRO A 145 19.15 -8.32 -8.03
CA PRO A 145 19.19 -8.81 -9.39
C PRO A 145 18.76 -10.28 -9.44
N VAL A 146 17.81 -10.60 -10.32
CA VAL A 146 17.45 -11.98 -10.60
C VAL A 146 18.54 -12.58 -11.49
N ILE A 147 19.46 -13.33 -10.88
CA ILE A 147 20.47 -14.09 -11.63
C ILE A 147 19.76 -15.28 -12.30
N ARG A 148 19.38 -15.12 -13.56
CA ARG A 148 18.96 -16.27 -14.38
C ARG A 148 20.23 -17.00 -14.83
N ARG A 149 20.43 -18.21 -14.33
CA ARG A 149 21.44 -19.15 -14.83
C ARG A 149 20.98 -19.77 -16.15
#